data_AF-A0A7W4Z3V2-F1
#
_entry.id   AF-A0A7W4Z3V2-F1
#
_cell.length_a   1.000
_cell.length_b   1.000
_cell.length_c   1.000
_cell.angle_alpha   90.00
_cell.angle_beta   90.00
_cell.angle_gamma   90.00
#
_symmetry.space_group_name_H-M   'P 1'
#
loop_
_entity.id
_entity.type
_entity.pdbx_description
1 polymer ?
#
loop_
_entity_poly.entity_id
_entity_poly.type
_entity_poly.pdbx_seq_one_letter_code
_entity_poly.pdbx_strand_id
1 'polypeptide(L)' 'MLVGNPKAVRAVGTACATNPLPVVVPCHRVLRADGSLGGYIGGAEAKSTLLHLEAA' A
#
# COMPACT_ATOMS: atom_id res chain seq x y z
N MET A 1 -5.49 3.53 5.52
CA MET A 1 -4.63 3.91 6.65
C MET A 1 -5.29 5.08 7.37
N LEU A 2 -5.59 4.94 8.65
CA LEU A 2 -6.19 6.03 9.43
C LEU A 2 -5.07 6.88 10.03
N VAL A 3 -4.97 8.14 9.63
CA VAL A 3 -3.91 9.07 10.08
C VAL A 3 -4.46 10.34 10.70
N GLY A 4 -5.74 10.34 11.12
CA GLY A 4 -6.40 11.48 11.77
C GLY A 4 -6.65 12.70 10.86
N ASN A 5 -6.20 12.68 9.61
CA ASN A 5 -6.39 13.75 8.64
C ASN A 5 -6.90 13.20 7.29
N PRO A 6 -8.21 13.36 6.98
CA PRO A 6 -8.79 12.86 5.72
C PRO A 6 -8.15 13.45 4.45
N LYS A 7 -7.50 14.62 4.54
CA LYS A 7 -6.85 15.28 3.40
C LYS A 7 -5.41 14.80 3.17
N ALA A 8 -4.87 13.93 4.01
CA ALA A 8 -3.47 13.47 3.95
C ALA A 8 -3.21 12.35 2.91
N VAL A 9 -4.11 12.11 1.95
CA VAL A 9 -4.04 10.98 1.01
C VAL A 9 -2.71 10.95 0.24
N ARG A 10 -2.22 12.11 -0.22
CA ARG A 10 -0.94 12.20 -0.94
C ARG A 10 0.25 11.85 -0.05
N ALA A 11 0.27 12.37 1.18
CA ALA A 11 1.34 12.10 2.14
C ALA A 11 1.37 10.61 2.53
N VAL A 12 0.21 9.99 2.73
CA VAL A 12 0.09 8.54 2.96
C VAL A 12 0.63 7.75 1.77
N GLY A 13 0.31 8.16 0.54
CA GLY A 13 0.84 7.54 -0.67
C GLY A 13 2.36 7.58 -0.73
N THR A 14 2.97 8.74 -0.47
CA THR A 14 4.43 8.89 -0.40
C THR A 14 5.03 8.00 0.70
N ALA A 15 4.47 8.01 1.91
CA ALA A 15 4.96 7.18 3.01
C ALA A 15 4.91 5.67 2.69
N CYS A 16 3.86 5.21 1.99
CA CYS A 16 3.77 3.83 1.54
C CYS A 16 4.81 3.49 0.46
N ALA A 17 5.09 4.44 -0.45
CA ALA A 17 6.05 4.27 -1.54
C ALA A 17 7.51 4.27 -1.05
N THR A 18 7.81 4.98 0.05
CA THR A 18 9.15 5.11 0.63
C THR A 18 9.33 4.29 1.91
N ASN A 19 8.47 3.30 2.15
CA ASN A 19 8.57 2.44 3.33
C ASN A 19 9.88 1.63 3.30
N PRO A 20 10.80 1.78 4.28
CA PRO A 20 12.07 1.06 4.30
C PRO A 20 11.94 -0.42 4.68
N LEU A 21 10.79 -0.83 5.22
CA LEU A 21 10.52 -2.22 5.63
C LEU A 21 9.19 -2.71 5.02
N PRO A 22 9.15 -2.97 3.70
CA PRO A 22 7.98 -3.56 3.05
C PRO A 22 7.63 -4.91 3.66
N VAL A 23 6.39 -5.38 3.48
CA VAL A 23 5.83 -6.61 4.07
C VAL A 23 5.65 -6.53 5.59
N VAL A 24 6.69 -6.16 6.36
CA VAL A 24 6.62 -5.99 7.83
C VAL A 24 5.68 -4.84 8.18
N VAL A 25 5.88 -3.67 7.58
CA VAL A 25 4.86 -2.63 7.52
C VAL A 25 4.02 -2.90 6.27
N PRO A 26 2.73 -3.24 6.39
CA PRO A 26 1.94 -3.82 5.29
C PRO A 26 1.44 -2.76 4.29
N CYS A 27 2.36 -2.00 3.69
CA CYS A 27 2.02 -0.97 2.71
C CYS A 27 1.43 -1.54 1.41
N HIS A 28 1.61 -2.86 1.14
CA HIS A 28 0.92 -3.57 0.06
C HIS A 28 -0.59 -3.68 0.26
N ARG A 29 -1.10 -3.52 1.50
CA ARG A 29 -2.56 -3.49 1.79
C ARG A 29 -3.22 -2.14 1.51
N VAL A 30 -2.44 -1.10 1.19
CA VAL A 30 -2.99 0.23 0.87
C VAL A 30 -3.37 0.28 -0.61
N LEU A 31 -4.67 0.32 -0.87
CA LEU A 31 -5.27 0.40 -2.21
C LEU A 31 -5.77 1.81 -2.52
N ARG A 32 -6.06 2.07 -3.80
CA ARG A 32 -6.82 3.26 -4.19
C ARG A 32 -8.28 3.14 -3.73
N ALA A 33 -8.98 4.27 -3.69
CA ALA A 33 -10.37 4.32 -3.26
C ALA A 33 -11.33 3.51 -4.16
N ASP A 34 -10.96 3.31 -5.43
CA ASP A 34 -11.68 2.48 -6.40
C ASP A 34 -11.34 0.98 -6.30
N GLY A 35 -10.49 0.58 -5.34
CA GLY A 35 -10.02 -0.79 -5.17
C GLY A 35 -8.85 -1.19 -6.08
N SER A 36 -8.43 -0.32 -7.00
CA SER A 36 -7.29 -0.61 -7.89
C SER A 36 -5.95 -0.62 -7.14
N LEU A 37 -4.96 -1.33 -7.71
CA LEU A 37 -3.61 -1.39 -7.17
C LEU A 37 -2.90 -0.03 -7.32
N GLY A 38 -2.66 0.64 -6.19
CA GLY A 38 -1.70 1.75 -6.11
C GLY A 38 -0.25 1.28 -6.30
N GLY A 39 0.67 2.23 -6.47
CA GLY A 39 2.10 1.95 -6.55
C GLY A 39 2.63 1.17 -5.34
N TYR A 40 3.72 0.44 -5.58
CA TYR A 40 4.42 -0.35 -4.57
C TYR A 40 5.91 -0.37 -4.89
N ILE A 41 6.76 -0.28 -3.87
CA ILE A 41 8.22 -0.26 -4.06
C ILE A 41 8.75 -1.55 -4.68
N GLY A 42 8.11 -2.69 -4.39
CA GLY A 42 8.41 -3.98 -5.01
C GLY A 42 7.76 -4.19 -6.38
N GLY A 43 7.07 -3.19 -6.93
CA GLY A 43 6.32 -3.32 -8.19
C GLY A 43 4.91 -3.88 -8.03
N ALA A 44 4.09 -3.74 -9.08
CA ALA A 44 2.68 -4.13 -9.06
C ALA A 44 2.49 -5.64 -8.88
N GLU A 45 3.33 -6.47 -9.50
CA GLU A 45 3.27 -7.94 -9.41
C GLU A 45 3.57 -8.46 -8.00
N ALA A 46 4.57 -7.90 -7.32
CA ALA A 46 4.85 -8.26 -5.94
C ALA A 46 3.67 -7.90 -5.02
N LYS A 47 3.04 -6.73 -5.23
CA LYS A 47 1.87 -6.31 -4.47
C LYS A 47 0.66 -7.23 -4.70
N SER A 48 0.36 -7.58 -5.94
CA SER A 48 -0.73 -8.52 -6.24
C SER A 48 -0.46 -9.90 -5.65
N THR A 49 0.78 -10.40 -5.75
CA THR A 49 1.18 -11.69 -5.18
C THR A 49 0.98 -11.71 -3.67
N LEU A 50 1.45 -10.68 -2.95
CA LEU A 50 1.26 -10.58 -1.50
C LEU A 50 -0.23 -10.55 -1.11
N LEU A 51 -1.06 -9.79 -1.84
CA LEU A 51 -2.49 -9.74 -1.58
C LEU A 51 -3.18 -11.10 -1.84
N HIS A 52 -2.76 -11.83 -2.88
CA HIS A 52 -3.27 -13.19 -3.13
C HIS A 52 -2.85 -14.19 -2.05
N LEU A 53 -1.61 -14.10 -1.56
CA LEU A 53 -1.12 -14.96 -0.48
C LEU A 53 -1.88 -14.71 0.84
N GLU A 54 -2.30 -13.48 1.11
CA GLU A 54 -3.11 -13.13 2.28
C GLU A 54 -4.59 -13.56 2.18
N ALA A 55 -5.06 -13.89 0.96
CA ALA A 55 -6.43 -14.31 0.71
C ALA A 55 -6.60 -15.85 0.70
N ALA A 56 -5.51 -16.60 0.82
CA ALA A 56 -5.49 -18.06 0.95
C ALA A 56 -5.69 -18.50 2.41
#